data_AF-S9U909-F1
#
_entry.id   AF-S9U909-F1
#
_cell.length_a   1.000
_cell.length_b   1.000
_cell.length_c   1.000
_cell.angle_alpha   90.00
_cell.angle_beta   90.00
_cell.angle_gamma   90.00
#
_symmetry.space_group_name_H-M   'P 1'
#
loop_
_entity.id
_entity.type
_entity.pdbx_description
1 polymer ?
#
loop_
_entity_poly.entity_id
_entity_poly.type
_entity_poly.pdbx_seq_one_letter_code
_entity_poly.pdbx_strand_id
1 'polypeptide(L)'
;MAQLDSRLCVHIMFDIDHTLLSYVPARLAGVPALPAGLWSPTLSAAPPRGRAAPLEAAECVWYTTLAYEAPPLHRHTIALRPHVAPFLRRLLRDRALDTDRVRVDVSLWTRRPKSYAEAVAAQALEPLIARAGGAAGGGAPLLRGTHGGEMCSNKEEHTAAGAAGAASGVMCHAGGHSGWKKSVGAHPGPFTTLLVDDTSENFVPWECRTGHCVHVPSFRPALPLAEADLAASDRLFLSPAEKSADDDARFVEQCLSCEGDPSCPSGDGTLLPLVQSFVDTCHRHADTLRGLSAPPASAPCRTDAATSAFLQQFNFFERSGAYREAWEHFHRQEGTGDALEPFFYC
;
A
#
# COMPACT_ATOMS: atom_id res chain seq x y z
N MET A 1 -33.20 -9.77 -10.36
CA MET A 1 -31.93 -10.50 -10.17
C MET A 1 -30.82 -9.50 -10.43
N ALA A 2 -30.02 -9.15 -9.41
CA ALA A 2 -28.89 -8.26 -9.62
C ALA A 2 -27.90 -8.95 -10.57
N GLN A 3 -27.58 -8.31 -11.69
CA GLN A 3 -26.57 -8.80 -12.62
C GLN A 3 -25.26 -8.89 -11.85
N LEU A 4 -24.77 -10.12 -11.62
CA LEU A 4 -23.46 -10.35 -11.03
C LEU A 4 -22.44 -9.64 -11.91
N ASP A 5 -21.67 -8.74 -11.31
CA ASP A 5 -20.59 -8.01 -11.99
C ASP A 5 -19.62 -9.04 -12.60
N SER A 6 -19.59 -9.13 -13.93
CA SER A 6 -18.78 -10.10 -14.67
C SER A 6 -17.31 -9.67 -14.82
N ARG A 7 -16.97 -8.47 -14.31
CA ARG A 7 -15.61 -7.96 -14.34
C ARG A 7 -14.69 -8.81 -13.45
N LEU A 8 -13.46 -8.98 -13.91
CA LEU A 8 -12.42 -9.62 -13.13
C LEU A 8 -12.06 -8.72 -11.94
N CYS A 9 -12.06 -9.28 -10.74
CA CYS A 9 -11.71 -8.53 -9.54
C CYS A 9 -10.19 -8.50 -9.38
N VAL A 10 -9.60 -7.31 -9.38
CA VAL A 10 -8.20 -7.06 -9.08
C VAL A 10 -8.11 -6.42 -7.70
N HIS A 11 -7.29 -7.00 -6.83
CA HIS A 11 -7.19 -6.59 -5.43
C HIS A 11 -5.85 -5.96 -5.14
N ILE A 12 -5.86 -4.76 -4.57
CA ILE A 12 -4.65 -4.11 -4.05
C ILE A 12 -4.70 -4.17 -2.53
N MET A 13 -3.75 -4.88 -1.94
CA MET A 13 -3.62 -5.05 -0.50
C MET A 13 -2.52 -4.13 0.00
N PHE A 14 -2.88 -3.13 0.79
CA PHE A 14 -1.91 -2.25 1.42
C PHE A 14 -1.61 -2.73 2.83
N ASP A 15 -0.32 -2.81 3.15
CA ASP A 15 0.09 -2.72 4.53
C ASP A 15 -0.33 -1.39 5.17
N ILE A 16 -0.51 -1.39 6.48
CA ILE A 16 -0.87 -0.18 7.23
C ILE A 16 0.36 0.47 7.83
N ASP A 17 1.12 -0.28 8.62
CA ASP A 17 2.10 0.25 9.56
C ASP A 17 3.39 0.62 8.81
N HIS A 18 3.77 1.90 8.84
CA HIS A 18 4.87 2.46 8.05
C HIS A 18 4.65 2.45 6.53
N THR A 19 3.61 1.80 6.01
CA THR A 19 3.20 1.96 4.61
C THR A 19 2.29 3.17 4.41
N LEU A 20 1.14 3.18 5.10
CA LEU A 20 0.10 4.23 4.98
C LEU A 20 0.17 5.25 6.12
N LEU A 21 0.68 4.85 7.28
CA LEU A 21 0.70 5.66 8.48
C LEU A 21 1.85 5.29 9.40
N SER A 22 2.13 6.10 10.40
CA SER A 22 3.12 5.81 11.43
C SER A 22 2.64 6.25 12.80
N TYR A 23 3.12 5.59 13.85
CA TYR A 23 2.83 5.97 15.23
C TYR A 23 3.62 7.22 15.64
N VAL A 24 2.97 8.11 16.37
CA VAL A 24 3.63 9.26 17.00
C VAL A 24 3.86 8.93 18.48
N PRO A 25 5.12 8.84 18.95
CA PRO A 25 5.41 8.52 20.34
C PRO A 25 4.78 9.52 21.33
N ALA A 26 4.17 9.03 22.41
CA ALA A 26 3.48 9.86 23.41
C ALA A 26 4.39 10.92 24.08
N ARG A 27 5.69 10.66 24.19
CA ARG A 27 6.68 11.63 24.73
C ARG A 27 6.83 12.88 23.86
N LEU A 28 6.47 12.76 22.58
CA LEU A 28 6.49 13.85 21.61
C LEU A 28 5.09 14.47 21.43
N ALA A 29 4.05 13.79 21.93
CA ALA A 29 2.69 14.30 22.06
C ALA A 29 2.53 15.27 23.24
N GLY A 30 3.56 16.05 23.59
CA GLY A 30 3.43 17.22 24.47
C GLY A 30 2.49 18.31 23.92
N VAL A 31 1.90 18.05 22.74
CA VAL A 31 0.73 18.72 22.20
C VAL A 31 -0.50 18.28 23.01
N PRO A 32 -1.23 19.20 23.67
CA PRO A 32 -2.45 18.86 24.40
C PRO A 32 -3.36 18.06 23.48
N ALA A 33 -3.92 16.95 23.98
CA ALA A 33 -4.76 15.99 23.26
C ALA A 33 -5.50 16.66 22.09
N LEU A 34 -4.94 16.52 20.88
CA LEU A 34 -5.52 17.14 19.69
C LEU A 34 -6.95 16.62 19.58
N PRO A 35 -7.97 17.50 19.55
CA PRO A 35 -9.34 17.06 19.33
C PRO A 35 -9.39 16.13 18.12
N ALA A 36 -10.15 15.02 18.21
CA ALA A 36 -10.32 14.11 17.10
C ALA A 36 -10.77 14.89 15.86
N GLY A 37 -9.95 14.88 14.80
CA GLY A 37 -10.22 15.62 13.58
C GLY A 37 -9.71 17.07 13.53
N LEU A 38 -8.82 17.50 14.43
CA LEU A 38 -8.15 18.78 14.28
C LEU A 38 -7.15 18.72 13.12
N TRP A 39 -7.51 19.39 12.03
CA TRP A 39 -6.53 19.94 11.10
C TRP A 39 -5.61 20.87 11.91
N SER A 40 -4.31 20.70 11.82
CA SER A 40 -3.39 21.81 12.12
C SER A 40 -2.86 22.35 10.80
N PRO A 41 -3.54 23.33 10.18
CA PRO A 41 -2.97 24.08 9.07
C PRO A 41 -2.07 25.22 9.57
N THR A 42 -1.64 25.23 10.84
CA THR A 42 -1.01 26.40 11.46
C THR A 42 0.12 26.03 12.42
N LEU A 43 1.30 25.77 11.88
CA LEU A 43 2.48 26.60 12.21
C LEU A 43 2.95 27.47 11.03
N SER A 44 2.23 27.46 9.90
CA SER A 44 2.35 28.46 8.84
C SER A 44 1.02 29.20 8.70
N ALA A 45 1.03 30.51 8.98
CA ALA A 45 -0.01 31.53 8.77
C ALA A 45 -1.51 31.08 8.72
N ALA A 46 -2.28 31.57 9.70
CA ALA A 46 -3.74 31.38 9.77
C ALA A 46 -4.46 31.65 8.43
N PRO A 47 -5.33 30.75 7.95
CA PRO A 47 -6.17 31.05 6.81
C PRO A 47 -7.18 32.15 7.18
N PRO A 48 -7.51 33.08 6.27
CA PRO A 48 -8.52 34.09 6.52
C PRO A 48 -9.86 33.42 6.81
N ARG A 49 -10.48 33.80 7.94
CA ARG A 49 -11.79 33.31 8.38
C ARG A 49 -12.82 33.48 7.26
N GLY A 50 -13.44 32.37 6.83
CA GLY A 50 -14.66 32.42 6.01
C GLY A 50 -14.73 31.47 4.81
N ARG A 51 -13.69 30.70 4.50
CA ARG A 51 -13.74 29.68 3.44
C ARG A 51 -13.20 28.36 3.98
N ALA A 52 -13.94 27.27 3.81
CA ALA A 52 -13.37 25.94 3.93
C ALA A 52 -12.21 25.87 2.92
N ALA A 53 -10.98 25.75 3.40
CA ALA A 53 -9.84 25.52 2.52
C ALA A 53 -10.11 24.20 1.78
N PRO A 54 -9.95 24.15 0.44
CA PRO A 54 -10.04 22.91 -0.29
C PRO A 54 -9.11 21.89 0.35
N LEU A 55 -9.55 20.62 0.40
CA LEU A 55 -8.72 19.49 0.84
C LEU A 55 -7.50 19.24 -0.07
N GLU A 56 -7.27 20.13 -1.04
CA GLU A 56 -6.26 20.09 -2.09
C GLU A 56 -4.91 20.67 -1.66
N ALA A 57 -4.76 21.18 -0.44
CA ALA A 57 -3.44 21.42 0.15
C ALA A 57 -2.78 20.05 0.44
N ALA A 58 -2.25 19.45 -0.62
CA ALA A 58 -1.77 18.07 -0.71
C ALA A 58 -0.55 17.79 0.21
N GLU A 59 0.07 18.83 0.76
CA GLU A 59 1.36 18.77 1.46
C GLU A 59 1.26 18.57 2.98
N CYS A 60 0.10 18.25 3.54
CA CYS A 60 -0.05 18.17 4.99
C CYS A 60 -0.08 16.72 5.51
N VAL A 61 0.82 16.40 6.46
CA VAL A 61 0.73 15.18 7.27
C VAL A 61 -0.50 15.27 8.17
N TRP A 62 -1.40 14.29 8.08
CA TRP A 62 -2.62 14.29 8.88
C TRP A 62 -2.47 13.48 10.16
N TYR A 63 -2.90 14.05 11.29
CA TYR A 63 -2.81 13.41 12.60
C TYR A 63 -4.19 13.07 13.15
N THR A 64 -4.30 11.91 13.80
CA THR A 64 -5.50 11.57 14.60
C THR A 64 -5.18 10.63 15.74
N THR A 65 -6.16 10.48 16.63
CA THR A 65 -6.15 9.43 17.65
C THR A 65 -6.92 8.22 17.13
N LEU A 66 -6.26 7.08 17.14
CA LEU A 66 -6.85 5.78 16.88
C LEU A 66 -7.20 5.09 18.21
N ALA A 67 -8.41 4.58 18.33
CA ALA A 67 -8.81 3.70 19.43
C ALA A 67 -9.27 2.34 18.89
N TYR A 68 -8.72 1.24 19.38
CA TYR A 68 -9.12 -0.09 18.91
C TYR A 68 -9.17 -1.12 20.05
N GLU A 69 -10.05 -2.10 19.86
CA GLU A 69 -10.30 -3.15 20.84
C GLU A 69 -9.17 -4.19 20.82
N ALA A 70 -8.28 -4.11 21.79
CA ALA A 70 -7.60 -5.26 22.35
C ALA A 70 -7.57 -5.02 23.88
N PRO A 71 -7.75 -6.01 24.76
CA PRO A 71 -7.70 -5.76 26.20
C PRO A 71 -6.25 -5.53 26.67
N PRO A 72 -5.89 -4.38 27.27
CA PRO A 72 -6.69 -3.17 27.56
C PRO A 72 -6.80 -2.21 26.36
N LEU A 73 -7.92 -1.46 26.23
CA LEU A 73 -8.19 -0.55 25.09
C LEU A 73 -6.96 0.28 24.72
N HIS A 74 -6.49 0.11 23.49
CA HIS A 74 -5.31 0.82 23.00
C HIS A 74 -5.71 2.15 22.37
N ARG A 75 -4.98 3.21 22.74
CA ARG A 75 -5.11 4.55 22.17
C ARG A 75 -3.76 5.03 21.68
N HIS A 76 -3.69 5.42 20.42
CA HIS A 76 -2.46 5.87 19.79
C HIS A 76 -2.70 7.12 18.95
N THR A 77 -1.75 8.05 18.98
CA THR A 77 -1.68 9.10 17.98
C THR A 77 -0.96 8.54 16.76
N ILE A 78 -1.58 8.69 15.59
CA ILE A 78 -1.03 8.28 14.31
C ILE A 78 -0.84 9.50 13.41
N ALA A 79 0.14 9.42 12.53
CA ALA A 79 0.35 10.31 11.40
C ALA A 79 0.07 9.52 10.12
N LEU A 80 -0.83 10.00 9.27
CA LEU A 80 -1.01 9.44 7.93
C LEU A 80 0.08 9.96 7.00
N ARG A 81 0.56 9.08 6.14
CA ARG A 81 1.52 9.43 5.11
C ARG A 81 0.92 10.45 4.14
N PRO A 82 1.68 11.46 3.69
CA PRO A 82 1.22 12.42 2.70
C PRO A 82 0.58 11.74 1.48
N HIS A 83 -0.44 12.40 0.92
CA HIS A 83 -1.17 11.98 -0.30
C HIS A 83 -1.92 10.63 -0.24
N VAL A 84 -1.88 9.87 0.85
CA VAL A 84 -2.65 8.61 0.99
C VAL A 84 -4.14 8.81 0.77
N ALA A 85 -4.74 9.85 1.34
CA ALA A 85 -6.18 10.08 1.21
C ALA A 85 -6.61 10.45 -0.23
N PRO A 86 -5.96 11.41 -0.92
CA PRO A 86 -6.19 11.65 -2.36
C PRO A 86 -5.99 10.40 -3.22
N PHE A 87 -4.91 9.65 -2.99
CA PHE A 87 -4.63 8.41 -3.70
C PHE A 87 -5.77 7.38 -3.53
N LEU A 88 -6.15 7.08 -2.28
CA LEU A 88 -7.23 6.14 -2.00
C LEU A 88 -8.59 6.62 -2.50
N ARG A 89 -8.86 7.93 -2.51
CA ARG A 89 -10.08 8.49 -3.12
C ARG A 89 -10.16 8.15 -4.60
N ARG A 90 -9.05 8.32 -5.34
CA ARG A 90 -8.98 8.00 -6.77
C ARG A 90 -9.29 6.53 -7.04
N LEU A 91 -8.72 5.64 -6.23
CA LEU A 91 -8.94 4.20 -6.38
C LEU A 91 -10.36 3.79 -6.00
N LEU A 92 -10.82 4.20 -4.81
CA LEU A 92 -12.03 3.66 -4.19
C LEU A 92 -13.30 4.37 -4.63
N ARG A 93 -13.25 5.69 -4.77
CA ARG A 93 -14.42 6.54 -5.04
C ARG A 93 -14.49 6.96 -6.50
N ASP A 94 -13.39 7.46 -7.04
CA ASP A 94 -13.36 7.92 -8.44
C ASP A 94 -13.24 6.73 -9.41
N ARG A 95 -12.97 5.52 -8.88
CA ARG A 95 -12.82 4.27 -9.64
C ARG A 95 -11.84 4.42 -10.81
N ALA A 96 -10.78 5.20 -10.60
CA ALA A 96 -9.89 5.67 -11.66
C ALA A 96 -9.17 4.55 -12.42
N LEU A 97 -9.05 3.37 -11.81
CA LEU A 97 -8.41 2.18 -12.41
C LEU A 97 -9.42 1.12 -12.86
N ASP A 98 -10.73 1.33 -12.66
CA ASP A 98 -11.74 0.39 -13.18
C ASP A 98 -11.76 0.45 -14.70
N THR A 99 -12.00 -0.70 -15.32
CA THR A 99 -12.24 -0.82 -16.77
C THR A 99 -13.55 -1.56 -17.01
N ASP A 100 -13.92 -1.74 -18.27
CA ASP A 100 -15.03 -2.59 -18.70
C ASP A 100 -14.79 -4.08 -18.39
N ARG A 101 -13.52 -4.51 -18.25
CA ARG A 101 -13.16 -5.91 -17.96
C ARG A 101 -12.73 -6.17 -16.52
N VAL A 102 -12.27 -5.13 -15.81
CA VAL A 102 -11.67 -5.25 -14.48
C VAL A 102 -12.33 -4.29 -13.49
N ARG A 103 -12.50 -4.75 -12.26
CA ARG A 103 -12.86 -3.93 -11.11
C ARG A 103 -11.72 -3.96 -10.10
N VAL A 104 -11.30 -2.80 -9.60
CA VAL A 104 -10.25 -2.68 -8.58
C VAL A 104 -10.87 -2.57 -7.18
N ASP A 105 -10.50 -3.50 -6.31
CA ASP A 105 -10.87 -3.52 -4.90
C ASP A 105 -9.62 -3.28 -4.05
N VAL A 106 -9.78 -2.59 -2.91
CA VAL A 106 -8.66 -2.29 -1.99
C VAL A 106 -8.96 -2.85 -0.61
N SER A 107 -7.95 -3.50 -0.01
CA SER A 107 -8.01 -4.02 1.35
C SER A 107 -6.79 -3.56 2.16
N LEU A 108 -6.93 -3.58 3.50
CA LEU A 108 -5.84 -3.27 4.42
C LEU A 108 -5.31 -4.53 5.09
N TRP A 109 -4.01 -4.63 5.31
CA TRP A 109 -3.38 -5.76 6.00
C TRP A 109 -2.29 -5.32 6.97
N THR A 110 -2.47 -5.57 8.26
CA THR A 110 -1.48 -5.26 9.31
C THR A 110 -0.93 -6.52 9.97
N ARG A 111 0.21 -6.42 10.67
CA ARG A 111 0.66 -7.43 11.65
C ARG A 111 -0.10 -7.34 12.99
N ARG A 112 -0.82 -6.24 13.24
CA ARG A 112 -1.65 -6.04 14.44
C ARG A 112 -2.96 -6.85 14.35
N PRO A 113 -3.73 -7.00 15.44
CA PRO A 113 -5.04 -7.65 15.36
C PRO A 113 -5.98 -6.98 14.36
N LYS A 114 -6.91 -7.73 13.77
CA LYS A 114 -7.90 -7.19 12.81
C LYS A 114 -8.63 -5.94 13.29
N SER A 115 -8.96 -5.86 14.58
CA SER A 115 -9.63 -4.71 15.20
C SER A 115 -8.85 -3.40 15.03
N TYR A 116 -7.52 -3.46 14.94
CA TYR A 116 -6.69 -2.31 14.59
C TYR A 116 -6.92 -1.86 13.15
N ALA A 117 -6.90 -2.77 12.19
CA ALA A 117 -7.14 -2.44 10.79
C ALA A 117 -8.57 -1.90 10.56
N GLU A 118 -9.56 -2.48 11.23
CA GLU A 118 -10.94 -1.99 11.23
C GLU A 118 -11.03 -0.56 11.80
N ALA A 119 -10.33 -0.28 12.90
CA ALA A 119 -10.27 1.06 13.45
C ALA A 119 -9.58 2.05 12.49
N VAL A 120 -8.48 1.66 11.84
CA VAL A 120 -7.78 2.53 10.88
C VAL A 120 -8.68 2.87 9.69
N ALA A 121 -9.38 1.87 9.15
CA ALA A 121 -10.38 2.08 8.10
C ALA A 121 -11.46 3.08 8.54
N ALA A 122 -12.16 2.78 9.65
CA ALA A 122 -13.36 3.50 10.06
C ALA A 122 -13.08 4.88 10.69
N GLN A 123 -11.95 5.05 11.40
CA GLN A 123 -11.67 6.26 12.17
C GLN A 123 -10.69 7.21 11.46
N ALA A 124 -9.85 6.71 10.54
CA ALA A 124 -8.85 7.52 9.85
C ALA A 124 -9.14 7.63 8.35
N LEU A 125 -9.14 6.51 7.61
CA LEU A 125 -9.12 6.55 6.13
C LEU A 125 -10.48 6.89 5.53
N GLU A 126 -11.55 6.17 5.89
CA GLU A 126 -12.89 6.39 5.31
C GLU A 126 -13.43 7.80 5.57
N PRO A 127 -13.33 8.37 6.79
CA PRO A 127 -13.76 9.75 7.03
C PRO A 127 -13.02 10.78 6.16
N LEU A 128 -11.72 10.57 5.92
CA LEU A 128 -10.92 11.46 5.07
C LEU A 128 -11.32 11.35 3.60
N ILE A 129 -11.48 10.13 3.09
CA ILE A 129 -11.92 9.89 1.70
C ILE A 129 -13.34 10.46 1.46
N ALA A 130 -14.24 10.32 2.44
CA ALA A 130 -15.60 10.87 2.37
C ALA A 130 -15.59 12.41 2.30
N ARG A 131 -14.81 13.06 3.18
CA ARG A 131 -14.65 14.53 3.24
C ARG A 131 -14.04 15.10 1.96
N ALA A 132 -13.07 14.41 1.37
CA ALA A 132 -12.41 14.80 0.13
C ALA A 132 -13.35 14.86 -1.10
N GLY A 133 -14.56 14.30 -1.01
CA GLY A 133 -15.54 14.28 -2.10
C GLY A 133 -16.88 14.95 -1.78
N GLY A 134 -16.94 15.82 -0.76
CA GLY A 134 -18.06 16.74 -0.53
C GLY A 134 -19.43 16.12 -0.22
N ALA A 135 -19.53 14.81 0.00
CA ALA A 135 -20.80 14.12 0.27
C ALA A 135 -20.93 13.77 1.76
N ALA A 136 -22.05 14.17 2.36
CA ALA A 136 -22.43 13.77 3.72
C ALA A 136 -22.81 12.28 3.76
N GLY A 137 -22.47 11.63 4.88
CA GLY A 137 -22.34 10.18 5.03
C GLY A 137 -23.60 9.34 4.83
N GLY A 138 -23.37 8.05 4.60
CA GLY A 138 -24.40 7.01 4.47
C GLY A 138 -24.11 5.91 3.45
N GLY A 139 -22.89 5.79 2.92
CA GLY A 139 -22.53 4.78 1.91
C GLY A 139 -22.02 3.47 2.50
N ALA A 140 -22.08 2.41 1.70
CA ALA A 140 -21.39 1.14 1.98
C ALA A 140 -19.89 1.37 2.21
N PRO A 141 -19.21 0.50 3.00
CA PRO A 141 -17.77 0.61 3.22
C PRO A 141 -17.02 0.66 1.89
N LEU A 142 -16.06 1.59 1.79
CA LEU A 142 -15.28 1.81 0.56
C LEU A 142 -14.18 0.76 0.41
N LEU A 143 -13.58 0.36 1.53
CA LEU A 143 -12.59 -0.71 1.57
C LEU A 143 -13.29 -2.06 1.51
N ARG A 144 -12.75 -2.99 0.72
CA ARG A 144 -13.33 -4.31 0.49
C ARG A 144 -13.15 -5.24 1.69
N GLY A 145 -12.07 -5.07 2.45
CA GLY A 145 -11.76 -5.88 3.62
C GLY A 145 -10.59 -5.37 4.44
N THR A 146 -10.48 -5.90 5.65
CA THR A 146 -9.39 -5.67 6.59
C THR A 146 -8.86 -7.01 7.09
N HIS A 147 -7.54 -7.14 7.16
CA HIS A 147 -6.84 -8.35 7.56
C HIS A 147 -5.87 -8.02 8.69
N GLY A 148 -5.91 -8.80 9.78
CA GLY A 148 -4.96 -8.68 10.87
C GLY A 148 -3.81 -9.68 10.76
N GLY A 149 -2.93 -9.62 11.75
CA GLY A 149 -1.78 -10.51 11.87
C GLY A 149 -2.19 -11.97 11.97
N GLU A 150 -3.39 -12.27 12.47
CA GLU A 150 -3.91 -13.65 12.52
C GLU A 150 -4.01 -14.34 11.15
N MET A 151 -3.98 -13.57 10.05
CA MET A 151 -3.95 -14.08 8.67
C MET A 151 -2.54 -14.26 8.11
N CYS A 152 -1.50 -13.80 8.80
CA CYS A 152 -0.12 -13.97 8.36
C CYS A 152 0.34 -15.42 8.54
N SER A 153 1.18 -15.88 7.62
CA SER A 153 1.88 -17.17 7.71
C SER A 153 3.15 -17.04 8.55
N ASN A 154 3.60 -18.16 9.13
CA ASN A 154 4.74 -18.30 10.05
C ASN A 154 4.52 -17.79 11.49
N LYS A 155 3.82 -18.62 12.28
CA LYS A 155 4.32 -19.00 13.60
C LYS A 155 5.31 -20.14 13.37
N GLU A 156 6.55 -20.03 13.80
CA GLU A 156 7.40 -21.22 13.92
C GLU A 156 6.70 -22.22 14.86
N GLU A 157 6.06 -23.23 14.30
CA GLU A 157 5.99 -24.50 15.01
C GLU A 157 7.39 -25.10 14.91
N HIS A 158 8.24 -24.76 15.88
CA HIS A 158 9.27 -25.69 16.31
C HIS A 158 8.58 -26.97 16.80
N THR A 159 8.16 -27.84 15.88
CA THR A 159 8.02 -29.27 16.20
C THR A 159 9.42 -29.81 16.38
N ALA A 160 9.97 -29.60 17.57
CA ALA A 160 10.95 -30.49 18.15
C ALA A 160 10.26 -31.85 18.40
N ALA A 161 10.10 -32.66 17.35
CA ALA A 161 9.83 -34.08 17.45
C ALA A 161 10.18 -34.73 16.10
N GLY A 162 11.28 -35.47 16.10
CA GLY A 162 12.01 -35.86 14.89
C GLY A 162 11.39 -36.94 14.02
N ALA A 163 11.95 -37.07 12.83
CA ALA A 163 12.32 -38.34 12.19
C ALA A 163 13.10 -38.04 10.90
N ALA A 164 14.17 -38.81 10.69
CA ALA A 164 15.06 -38.77 9.55
C ALA A 164 14.35 -39.12 8.23
N GLY A 165 14.79 -38.52 7.12
CA GLY A 165 14.40 -38.96 5.78
C GLY A 165 14.79 -37.94 4.71
N ALA A 166 15.79 -38.28 3.92
CA ALA A 166 16.35 -37.45 2.86
C ALA A 166 15.36 -37.15 1.72
N ALA A 167 15.28 -35.88 1.31
CA ALA A 167 15.19 -35.48 -0.10
C ALA A 167 15.65 -34.01 -0.21
N SER A 168 16.68 -33.81 -1.02
CA SER A 168 17.26 -32.52 -1.36
C SER A 168 16.21 -31.63 -2.05
N GLY A 169 15.74 -30.61 -1.35
CA GLY A 169 15.10 -29.43 -1.92
C GLY A 169 15.88 -28.24 -1.40
N VAL A 170 16.43 -27.43 -2.31
CA VAL A 170 17.20 -26.22 -2.00
C VAL A 170 16.31 -25.28 -1.17
N MET A 171 16.41 -25.38 0.15
CA MET A 171 15.70 -24.51 1.07
C MET A 171 16.49 -23.21 1.12
N CYS A 172 15.95 -22.19 0.46
CA CYS A 172 16.52 -20.86 0.40
C CYS A 172 16.46 -20.23 1.81
N HIS A 173 17.47 -20.50 2.63
CA HIS A 173 17.68 -19.81 3.91
C HIS A 173 18.24 -18.41 3.66
N ALA A 174 17.39 -17.50 3.18
CA ALA A 174 17.65 -16.08 3.34
C ALA A 174 17.47 -15.74 4.84
N GLY A 175 18.58 -15.68 5.57
CA GLY A 175 18.76 -14.99 6.84
C GLY A 175 17.70 -15.19 7.94
N GLY A 176 17.95 -16.15 8.84
CA GLY A 176 17.76 -16.12 10.31
C GLY A 176 16.69 -15.30 11.05
N HIS A 177 15.61 -14.78 10.44
CA HIS A 177 14.56 -14.05 11.14
C HIS A 177 13.22 -14.76 10.94
N SER A 178 12.76 -15.41 12.01
CA SER A 178 11.47 -16.07 12.11
C SER A 178 10.34 -15.05 12.13
N GLY A 179 9.89 -14.67 10.94
CA GLY A 179 9.03 -13.51 10.73
C GLY A 179 7.66 -13.87 10.18
N TRP A 180 6.67 -13.09 10.62
CA TRP A 180 5.32 -13.03 10.08
C TRP A 180 5.38 -12.70 8.58
N LYS A 181 4.73 -13.50 7.75
CA LYS A 181 4.65 -13.33 6.30
C LYS A 181 3.22 -13.04 5.87
N LYS A 182 3.07 -12.11 4.93
CA LYS A 182 1.82 -11.86 4.22
C LYS A 182 1.92 -12.51 2.86
N SER A 183 0.95 -13.36 2.54
CA SER A 183 0.90 -14.11 1.29
C SER A 183 -0.32 -13.64 0.50
N VAL A 184 -0.14 -13.30 -0.78
CA VAL A 184 -1.28 -13.08 -1.68
C VAL A 184 -2.13 -14.34 -1.83
N GLY A 185 -1.54 -15.52 -1.55
CA GLY A 185 -2.22 -16.81 -1.48
C GLY A 185 -3.32 -16.91 -0.41
N ALA A 186 -3.29 -16.06 0.62
CA ALA A 186 -4.38 -15.99 1.62
C ALA A 186 -5.64 -15.28 1.10
N HIS A 187 -5.54 -14.62 -0.06
CA HIS A 187 -6.65 -13.91 -0.69
C HIS A 187 -7.40 -14.82 -1.70
N PRO A 188 -8.74 -14.72 -1.85
CA PRO A 188 -9.50 -15.57 -2.78
C PRO A 188 -9.13 -15.45 -4.27
N GLY A 189 -8.46 -14.36 -4.66
CA GLY A 189 -8.01 -14.10 -6.03
C GLY A 189 -6.49 -13.88 -6.11
N PRO A 190 -5.65 -14.87 -5.80
CA PRO A 190 -4.21 -14.67 -5.61
C PRO A 190 -3.51 -14.18 -6.88
N PHE A 191 -3.94 -14.64 -8.06
CA PHE A 191 -3.40 -14.20 -9.37
C PHE A 191 -3.72 -12.75 -9.75
N THR A 192 -4.66 -12.12 -9.06
CA THR A 192 -5.09 -10.75 -9.33
C THR A 192 -4.88 -9.85 -8.12
N THR A 193 -4.02 -10.29 -7.18
CA THR A 193 -3.76 -9.58 -5.93
C THR A 193 -2.35 -9.00 -5.94
N LEU A 194 -2.23 -7.70 -5.70
CA LEU A 194 -0.96 -6.99 -5.50
C LEU A 194 -0.81 -6.65 -4.03
N LEU A 195 0.29 -7.05 -3.40
CA LEU A 195 0.65 -6.68 -2.04
C LEU A 195 1.65 -5.53 -2.04
N VAL A 196 1.32 -4.44 -1.36
CA VAL A 196 2.18 -3.27 -1.16
C VAL A 196 2.55 -3.18 0.32
N ASP A 197 3.84 -3.29 0.63
CA ASP A 197 4.35 -3.31 2.01
C ASP A 197 5.69 -2.57 2.10
N ASP A 198 5.95 -1.92 3.22
CA ASP A 198 7.21 -1.20 3.46
C ASP A 198 8.33 -2.09 4.01
N THR A 199 7.99 -3.31 4.39
CA THR A 199 8.91 -4.24 5.04
C THR A 199 9.08 -5.45 4.14
N SER A 200 10.22 -5.56 3.46
CA SER A 200 10.49 -6.68 2.55
C SER A 200 10.44 -8.06 3.25
N GLU A 201 10.71 -8.12 4.55
CA GLU A 201 10.56 -9.32 5.37
C GLU A 201 9.11 -9.78 5.53
N ASN A 202 8.10 -8.95 5.25
CA ASN A 202 6.71 -9.40 5.20
C ASN A 202 6.43 -10.26 3.99
N PHE A 203 7.20 -10.12 2.92
CA PHE A 203 6.92 -10.83 1.70
C PHE A 203 7.31 -12.29 1.78
N VAL A 204 6.52 -13.08 1.08
CA VAL A 204 6.86 -14.43 0.69
C VAL A 204 7.82 -14.36 -0.50
N PRO A 205 9.06 -14.87 -0.38
CA PRO A 205 10.13 -14.65 -1.38
C PRO A 205 9.75 -14.96 -2.83
N TRP A 206 9.03 -16.05 -3.08
CA TRP A 206 8.66 -16.43 -4.45
C TRP A 206 7.51 -15.61 -5.03
N GLU A 207 6.67 -15.01 -4.19
CA GLU A 207 5.63 -14.08 -4.65
C GLU A 207 6.27 -12.81 -5.23
N CYS A 208 7.40 -12.36 -4.65
CA CYS A 208 8.19 -11.26 -5.19
C CYS A 208 8.67 -11.52 -6.62
N ARG A 209 9.01 -12.77 -6.97
CA ARG A 209 9.52 -13.16 -8.31
C ARG A 209 8.45 -13.17 -9.40
N THR A 210 7.19 -13.08 -9.02
CA THR A 210 6.05 -13.12 -9.96
C THR A 210 5.41 -11.76 -10.17
N GLY A 211 5.96 -10.72 -9.53
CA GLY A 211 5.44 -9.35 -9.63
C GLY A 211 4.18 -9.08 -8.80
N HIS A 212 3.89 -9.90 -7.79
CA HIS A 212 2.75 -9.71 -6.89
C HIS A 212 3.08 -8.85 -5.64
N CYS A 213 4.36 -8.51 -5.43
CA CYS A 213 4.80 -7.70 -4.29
C CYS A 213 5.45 -6.39 -4.76
N VAL A 214 5.15 -5.31 -4.06
CA VAL A 214 5.77 -3.99 -4.24
C VAL A 214 6.31 -3.51 -2.91
N HIS A 215 7.62 -3.29 -2.85
CA HIS A 215 8.29 -2.75 -1.67
C HIS A 215 8.33 -1.23 -1.75
N VAL A 216 7.73 -0.56 -0.77
CA VAL A 216 7.72 0.90 -0.70
C VAL A 216 8.65 1.39 0.40
N PRO A 217 9.14 2.64 0.36
CA PRO A 217 9.91 3.18 1.47
C PRO A 217 9.07 3.26 2.75
N SER A 218 9.66 2.92 3.90
CA SER A 218 9.03 3.10 5.21
C SER A 218 8.74 4.57 5.49
N PHE A 219 7.49 4.87 5.80
CA PHE A 219 7.06 6.17 6.28
C PHE A 219 7.40 6.35 7.76
N ARG A 220 8.28 7.31 8.02
CA ARG A 220 8.64 7.77 9.35
C ARG A 220 8.50 9.29 9.37
N PRO A 221 7.50 9.86 10.07
CA PRO A 221 7.39 11.30 10.19
C PRO A 221 8.65 11.81 10.89
N ALA A 222 9.45 12.66 10.22
CA ALA A 222 10.62 13.26 10.84
C ALA A 222 10.17 14.19 11.97
N LEU A 223 10.90 14.13 13.09
CA LEU A 223 10.64 14.95 14.27
C LEU A 223 11.95 15.65 14.66
N PRO A 224 11.94 16.96 14.95
CA PRO A 224 10.78 17.86 15.05
C PRO A 224 10.17 18.20 13.68
N LEU A 225 8.90 18.59 13.69
CA LEU A 225 8.06 18.94 12.53
C LEU A 225 8.58 20.20 11.81
N ALA A 226 9.75 20.14 11.17
CA ALA A 226 10.05 21.07 10.09
C ALA A 226 9.19 20.63 8.88
N GLU A 227 7.93 21.06 8.91
CA GLU A 227 6.83 20.61 8.04
C GLU A 227 7.15 20.73 6.54
N ALA A 228 8.04 21.66 6.16
CA ALA A 228 8.38 21.95 4.77
C ALA A 228 9.19 20.83 4.07
N ASP A 229 10.02 20.07 4.79
CA ASP A 229 10.94 19.11 4.15
C ASP A 229 10.32 17.71 3.96
N LEU A 230 9.37 17.33 4.81
CA LEU A 230 8.74 15.99 4.77
C LEU A 230 7.72 15.83 3.65
N ALA A 231 6.86 16.83 3.46
CA ALA A 231 5.82 16.79 2.44
C ALA A 231 6.39 16.93 1.02
N ALA A 232 7.47 17.72 0.88
CA ALA A 232 8.17 17.87 -0.39
C ALA A 232 8.91 16.59 -0.82
N SER A 233 9.31 15.74 0.14
CA SER A 233 10.13 14.55 -0.10
C SER A 233 9.32 13.27 -0.32
N ASP A 234 8.16 13.08 0.33
CA ASP A 234 7.41 11.82 0.22
C ASP A 234 6.40 11.86 -0.92
N ARG A 235 6.89 11.54 -2.11
CA ARG A 235 6.14 11.59 -3.37
C ARG A 235 5.44 10.29 -3.72
N LEU A 236 5.53 9.27 -2.87
CA LEU A 236 5.08 7.91 -3.19
C LEU A 236 3.63 7.86 -3.70
N PHE A 237 2.74 8.58 -3.03
CA PHE A 237 1.30 8.58 -3.32
C PHE A 237 0.83 9.78 -4.15
N LEU A 238 1.75 10.65 -4.62
CA LEU A 238 1.40 11.75 -5.52
C LEU A 238 0.89 11.21 -6.84
N SER A 239 -0.09 11.92 -7.42
CA SER A 239 -0.47 11.66 -8.80
C SER A 239 0.27 12.59 -9.77
N PRO A 240 0.49 12.16 -11.03
CA PRO A 240 1.06 13.04 -12.06
C PRO A 240 0.22 14.29 -12.34
N ALA A 241 -1.11 14.22 -12.18
CA ALA A 241 -2.02 15.35 -12.44
C ALA A 241 -2.00 16.42 -11.34
N GLU A 242 -1.73 16.04 -10.09
CA GLU A 242 -1.63 16.99 -8.97
C GLU A 242 -0.33 17.81 -8.98
N LYS A 243 0.69 17.38 -9.74
CA LYS A 243 1.88 18.20 -10.00
C LYS A 243 1.60 19.47 -10.81
N SER A 244 0.52 19.49 -11.58
CA SER A 244 0.28 20.55 -12.58
C SER A 244 -0.52 21.74 -12.05
N ALA A 245 -1.24 21.61 -10.93
CA ALA A 245 -2.25 22.60 -10.55
C ALA A 245 -1.75 23.72 -9.63
N ASP A 246 -0.64 23.52 -8.89
CA ASP A 246 -0.13 24.49 -7.90
C ASP A 246 1.34 24.91 -8.14
N ASP A 247 2.09 24.20 -8.99
CA ASP A 247 3.53 24.44 -9.24
C ASP A 247 3.84 25.47 -10.33
N ASP A 248 2.81 26.00 -11.02
CA ASP A 248 2.95 26.77 -12.26
C ASP A 248 3.55 28.18 -12.08
N ALA A 249 3.72 28.68 -10.85
CA ALA A 249 4.21 30.04 -10.62
C ALA A 249 5.60 30.14 -9.96
N ARG A 250 6.16 29.06 -9.38
CA ARG A 250 7.49 29.11 -8.73
C ARG A 250 8.42 27.95 -9.08
N PHE A 251 7.89 26.79 -9.47
CA PHE A 251 8.73 25.65 -9.86
C PHE A 251 9.16 25.74 -11.35
N VAL A 252 8.35 26.42 -12.17
CA VAL A 252 8.60 26.61 -13.61
C VAL A 252 9.88 27.41 -13.88
N GLU A 253 10.28 28.36 -13.02
CA GLU A 253 11.53 29.11 -13.22
C GLU A 253 12.79 28.28 -12.91
N GLN A 254 12.67 27.21 -12.12
CA GLN A 254 13.78 26.31 -11.80
C GLN A 254 13.83 25.06 -12.70
N CYS A 255 12.69 24.64 -13.30
CA CYS A 255 12.64 23.55 -14.27
C CYS A 255 12.96 23.99 -15.71
N LEU A 256 12.67 25.24 -16.11
CA LEU A 256 13.03 25.74 -17.44
C LEU A 256 14.54 25.96 -17.64
N SER A 257 15.34 25.93 -16.58
CA SER A 257 16.80 25.89 -16.68
C SER A 257 17.38 24.48 -16.88
N CYS A 258 16.54 23.43 -16.83
CA CYS A 258 16.96 22.03 -16.92
C CYS A 258 16.48 21.33 -18.21
N GLU A 259 15.82 22.04 -19.13
CA GLU A 259 15.49 21.53 -20.46
C GLU A 259 16.77 21.33 -21.28
N GLY A 260 17.41 20.18 -21.06
CA GLY A 260 18.69 19.81 -21.67
C GLY A 260 19.51 18.83 -20.83
N ASP A 261 19.16 18.60 -19.56
CA ASP A 261 19.88 17.66 -18.68
C ASP A 261 19.09 16.35 -18.50
N PRO A 262 19.55 15.20 -19.04
CA PRO A 262 18.92 13.89 -18.86
C PRO A 262 18.97 13.37 -17.41
N SER A 263 19.53 14.13 -16.46
CA SER A 263 19.54 13.81 -15.04
C SER A 263 18.38 14.44 -14.24
N CYS A 264 17.50 15.23 -14.87
CA CYS A 264 16.33 15.81 -14.19
C CYS A 264 15.24 14.74 -13.98
N PRO A 265 14.85 14.38 -12.74
CA PRO A 265 13.90 13.30 -12.50
C PRO A 265 12.50 13.73 -12.92
N SER A 266 12.08 13.31 -14.12
CA SER A 266 10.68 13.27 -14.52
C SER A 266 9.88 12.50 -13.47
N GLY A 267 8.63 12.90 -13.24
CA GLY A 267 7.77 12.47 -12.14
C GLY A 267 7.30 11.02 -12.12
N ASP A 268 8.14 10.08 -12.51
CA ASP A 268 7.78 8.72 -12.91
C ASP A 268 7.87 7.68 -11.78
N GLY A 269 8.34 8.05 -10.58
CA GLY A 269 8.55 7.18 -9.42
C GLY A 269 7.37 7.00 -8.46
N THR A 270 6.16 7.41 -8.86
CA THR A 270 4.99 7.30 -7.98
C THR A 270 4.39 5.89 -8.03
N LEU A 271 3.65 5.51 -6.98
CA LEU A 271 3.04 4.17 -6.90
C LEU A 271 1.89 3.99 -7.90
N LEU A 272 1.17 5.06 -8.25
CA LEU A 272 -0.04 4.98 -9.07
C LEU A 272 0.22 4.41 -10.48
N PRO A 273 1.23 4.88 -11.25
CA PRO A 273 1.60 4.28 -12.54
C PRO A 273 1.93 2.78 -12.45
N LEU A 274 2.62 2.36 -11.38
CA LEU A 274 2.92 0.94 -11.17
C LEU A 274 1.65 0.12 -10.95
N VAL A 275 0.75 0.59 -10.09
CA VAL A 275 -0.55 -0.07 -9.85
C VAL A 275 -1.40 -0.09 -11.12
N GLN A 276 -1.43 1.00 -11.90
CA GLN A 276 -2.12 1.06 -13.20
C GLN A 276 -1.55 -0.01 -14.15
N SER A 277 -0.24 -0.14 -14.27
CA SER A 277 0.40 -1.13 -15.16
C SER A 277 0.08 -2.58 -14.74
N PHE A 278 -0.05 -2.85 -13.45
CA PHE A 278 -0.54 -4.13 -12.92
C PHE A 278 -1.99 -4.40 -13.35
N VAL A 279 -2.87 -3.40 -13.17
CA VAL A 279 -4.29 -3.48 -13.55
C VAL A 279 -4.46 -3.65 -15.05
N ASP A 280 -3.68 -2.94 -15.88
CA ASP A 280 -3.69 -3.06 -17.33
C ASP A 280 -3.24 -4.44 -17.81
N THR A 281 -2.28 -5.03 -17.09
CA THR A 281 -1.86 -6.42 -17.34
C THR A 281 -2.99 -7.40 -16.99
N CYS A 282 -3.68 -7.21 -15.87
CA CYS A 282 -4.86 -8.00 -15.52
C CYS A 282 -5.99 -7.84 -16.56
N HIS A 283 -6.23 -6.61 -17.03
CA HIS A 283 -7.25 -6.31 -18.04
C HIS A 283 -6.97 -7.06 -19.35
N ARG A 284 -5.73 -6.99 -19.85
CA ARG A 284 -5.34 -7.66 -21.10
C ARG A 284 -5.49 -9.18 -21.00
N HIS A 285 -5.18 -9.75 -19.85
CA HIS A 285 -5.21 -11.19 -19.62
C HIS A 285 -6.44 -11.68 -18.84
N ALA A 286 -7.53 -10.90 -18.83
CA ALA A 286 -8.66 -11.18 -17.95
C ALA A 286 -9.28 -12.56 -18.18
N ASP A 287 -9.36 -13.02 -19.43
CA ASP A 287 -9.94 -14.34 -19.75
C ASP A 287 -9.03 -15.48 -19.30
N THR A 288 -7.72 -15.33 -19.45
CA THR A 288 -6.73 -16.28 -18.92
C THR A 288 -6.84 -16.34 -17.40
N LEU A 289 -6.85 -15.20 -16.72
CA LEU A 289 -6.93 -15.10 -15.26
C LEU A 289 -8.22 -15.71 -14.70
N ARG A 290 -9.36 -15.55 -15.38
CA ARG A 290 -10.63 -16.22 -14.99
C ARG A 290 -10.57 -17.74 -15.14
N GLY A 291 -9.79 -18.24 -16.09
CA GLY A 291 -9.61 -19.67 -16.31
C GLY A 291 -8.69 -20.34 -15.29
N LEU A 292 -7.91 -19.57 -14.54
CA LEU A 292 -7.03 -20.10 -13.51
C LEU A 292 -7.82 -20.40 -12.24
N SER A 293 -7.65 -21.62 -11.72
CA SER A 293 -8.29 -22.04 -10.48
C SER A 293 -7.30 -21.91 -9.33
N ALA A 294 -7.62 -21.07 -8.34
CA ALA A 294 -6.86 -21.06 -7.10
C ALA A 294 -6.97 -22.41 -6.38
N PRO A 295 -5.89 -22.93 -5.76
CA PRO A 295 -6.03 -24.05 -4.86
C PRO A 295 -7.05 -23.67 -3.78
N PRO A 296 -7.87 -24.62 -3.30
CA PRO A 296 -8.79 -24.33 -2.21
C PRO A 296 -8.00 -23.71 -1.06
N ALA A 297 -8.51 -22.61 -0.51
CA ALA A 297 -7.90 -21.92 0.62
C ALA A 297 -7.78 -22.90 1.79
N SER A 298 -6.67 -23.63 1.87
CA SER A 298 -6.34 -24.46 3.01
C SER A 298 -5.75 -23.56 4.09
N ALA A 299 -5.89 -24.02 5.33
CA ALA A 299 -5.48 -23.35 6.57
C ALA A 299 -4.06 -22.73 6.50
N PRO A 300 -3.71 -21.78 7.40
CA PRO A 300 -2.82 -20.64 7.14
C PRO A 300 -1.65 -21.03 6.25
N CYS A 301 -1.64 -20.45 5.05
CA CYS A 301 -0.83 -20.83 3.91
C CYS A 301 0.55 -21.27 4.38
N ARG A 302 0.83 -22.57 4.33
CA ARG A 302 2.21 -23.02 4.37
C ARG A 302 2.84 -22.36 3.16
N THR A 303 3.68 -21.38 3.42
CA THR A 303 4.49 -20.73 2.42
C THR A 303 5.46 -21.81 1.94
N ASP A 304 5.05 -22.58 0.94
CA ASP A 304 5.76 -23.73 0.42
C ASP A 304 5.91 -23.65 -1.11
N ALA A 305 6.69 -24.58 -1.66
CA ALA A 305 6.95 -24.67 -3.08
C ALA A 305 5.67 -24.85 -3.94
N ALA A 306 4.56 -25.33 -3.36
CA ALA A 306 3.31 -25.51 -4.08
C ALA A 306 2.61 -24.15 -4.32
N THR A 307 2.61 -23.27 -3.32
CA THR A 307 2.11 -21.88 -3.47
C THR A 307 2.94 -21.13 -4.52
N SER A 308 4.26 -21.35 -4.54
CA SER A 308 5.15 -20.81 -5.56
C SER A 308 4.83 -21.31 -6.97
N ALA A 309 4.78 -22.63 -7.17
CA ALA A 309 4.48 -23.25 -8.47
C ALA A 309 3.11 -22.82 -9.01
N PHE A 310 2.15 -22.58 -8.12
CA PHE A 310 0.84 -22.09 -8.47
C PHE A 310 0.88 -20.67 -9.05
N LEU A 311 1.52 -19.70 -8.38
CA LEU A 311 1.62 -18.33 -8.90
C LEU A 311 2.45 -18.24 -10.19
N GLN A 312 3.40 -19.16 -10.40
CA GLN A 312 4.16 -19.22 -11.66
C GLN A 312 3.29 -19.53 -12.88
N GLN A 313 2.07 -20.07 -12.72
CA GLN A 313 1.13 -20.21 -13.84
C GLN A 313 0.81 -18.85 -14.49
N PHE A 314 0.88 -17.77 -13.69
CA PHE A 314 0.73 -16.41 -14.15
C PHE A 314 1.77 -15.49 -13.50
N ASN A 315 2.96 -15.47 -14.08
CA ASN A 315 4.02 -14.55 -13.68
C ASN A 315 3.87 -13.19 -14.40
N PHE A 316 3.59 -12.11 -13.67
CA PHE A 316 3.39 -10.79 -14.28
C PHE A 316 4.63 -10.25 -15.00
N PHE A 317 5.83 -10.55 -14.51
CA PHE A 317 7.08 -10.12 -15.14
C PHE A 317 7.32 -10.81 -16.49
N GLU A 318 6.81 -12.02 -16.67
CA GLU A 318 6.88 -12.75 -17.94
C GLU A 318 5.74 -12.34 -18.89
N ARG A 319 4.55 -12.04 -18.35
CA ARG A 319 3.37 -11.69 -19.15
C ARG A 319 3.40 -10.26 -19.68
N SER A 320 4.10 -9.35 -19.01
CA SER A 320 4.10 -7.93 -19.36
C SER A 320 5.45 -7.27 -19.13
N GLY A 321 6.20 -7.07 -20.21
CA GLY A 321 7.44 -6.29 -20.19
C GLY A 321 7.23 -4.86 -19.67
N ALA A 322 6.14 -4.21 -20.08
CA ALA A 322 5.78 -2.87 -19.60
C ALA A 322 5.52 -2.83 -18.08
N TYR A 323 4.92 -3.87 -17.50
CA TYR A 323 4.75 -3.96 -16.04
C TYR A 323 6.08 -4.18 -15.34
N ARG A 324 6.90 -5.08 -15.85
CA ARG A 324 8.25 -5.31 -15.32
C ARG A 324 9.09 -4.04 -15.34
N GLU A 325 9.08 -3.31 -16.46
CA GLU A 325 9.80 -2.03 -16.59
C GLU A 325 9.29 -0.99 -15.61
N ALA A 326 7.96 -0.85 -15.45
CA ALA A 326 7.38 0.06 -14.46
C ALA A 326 7.77 -0.33 -13.03
N TRP A 327 7.79 -1.63 -12.73
CA TRP A 327 8.18 -2.16 -11.42
C TRP A 327 9.67 -1.91 -11.13
N GLU A 328 10.55 -2.21 -12.08
CA GLU A 328 11.99 -1.98 -11.94
C GLU A 328 12.31 -0.48 -11.85
N HIS A 329 11.62 0.33 -12.64
CA HIS A 329 11.75 1.79 -12.60
C HIS A 329 11.36 2.35 -11.23
N PHE A 330 10.20 1.96 -10.71
CA PHE A 330 9.72 2.36 -9.38
C PHE A 330 10.75 2.02 -8.28
N HIS A 331 11.21 0.77 -8.22
CA HIS A 331 12.14 0.34 -7.16
C HIS A 331 13.54 0.96 -7.30
N ARG A 332 13.95 1.35 -8.51
CA ARG A 332 15.19 2.08 -8.75
C ARG A 332 15.08 3.53 -8.26
N GLN A 333 13.96 4.20 -8.53
CA GLN A 333 13.75 5.58 -8.09
C GLN A 333 13.62 5.69 -6.57
N GLU A 334 12.86 4.78 -5.95
CA GLU A 334 12.61 4.80 -4.51
C GLU A 334 13.76 4.17 -3.69
N GLY A 335 14.80 3.65 -4.36
CA GLY A 335 15.93 3.00 -3.69
C GLY A 335 15.55 1.72 -2.94
N THR A 336 14.44 1.08 -3.33
CA THR A 336 13.90 -0.11 -2.65
C THR A 336 14.30 -1.43 -3.31
N GLY A 337 15.01 -1.39 -4.45
CA GLY A 337 15.47 -2.56 -5.20
C GLY A 337 16.40 -3.49 -4.39
N ASP A 338 17.35 -2.92 -3.67
CA ASP A 338 18.35 -3.68 -2.89
C ASP A 338 17.69 -4.54 -1.79
N ALA A 339 16.57 -4.08 -1.24
CA ALA A 339 15.82 -4.83 -0.23
C ALA A 339 15.10 -6.06 -0.81
N LEU A 340 14.95 -6.13 -2.14
CA LEU A 340 14.33 -7.25 -2.85
C LEU A 340 15.32 -8.13 -3.60
N GLU A 341 16.54 -7.65 -3.87
CA GLU A 341 17.62 -8.43 -4.51
C GLU A 341 17.79 -9.83 -3.92
N PRO A 342 17.81 -10.04 -2.58
CA PRO A 342 17.95 -11.38 -2.00
C PRO A 342 16.88 -12.36 -2.48
N PHE A 343 15.69 -11.88 -2.85
CA PHE A 343 14.62 -12.74 -3.33
C PHE A 343 14.80 -13.19 -4.76
N PHE A 344 15.59 -12.53 -5.60
CA PHE A 344 15.76 -12.91 -7.01
C PHE A 344 16.87 -13.94 -7.24
N TYR A 345 17.85 -14.06 -6.34
CA TYR A 345 19.02 -14.93 -6.53
C TYR A 345 18.99 -16.26 -5.77
N CYS A 346 17.86 -16.61 -5.12
CA CYS A 346 17.74 -17.85 -4.33
C CYS A 346 17.23 -19.07 -5.13
#